data_AF-A0A8D8TQ19-F1
#
_entry.id   AF-A0A8D8TQ19-F1
#
_cell.length_a   1.000
_cell.length_b   1.000
_cell.length_c   1.000
_cell.angle_alpha   90.00
_cell.angle_beta   90.00
_cell.angle_gamma   90.00
#
_symmetry.space_group_name_H-M   'P 1'
#
loop_
_entity.id
_entity.type
_entity.pdbx_description
1 polymer ?
#
loop_
_entity_poly.entity_id
_entity_poly.type
_entity_poly.pdbx_seq_one_letter_code
_entity_poly.pdbx_strand_id
1 'polypeptide(L)'
;MQEVADEMLKYNFDLLAVQEIRWQGQGRIDKKDFSLIYSGPNMKTGLFGTGFLINKTVRGSILDYQTVNDRICKIRLKGKFRNVSIVSIHAPTDEKSEDEKDSFYETLDEVLSHIPRYDLTLVMDDFNAQIGRLESKSSVAGPFTLHDFNNDNGDYLTEFASRNKLIIRSTTFQHRKINLGTWKMPGSQIVNQIDHVLVSQRHYSSLTDVRVCRGPNCDSDHYLVKAVVREKLSMVQTLKKTKHTKYYIKQILKV
;
A
#
# COMPACT_ATOMS: atom_id res chain seq x y z
N MET A 1 9.06 -16.30 -2.35
CA MET A 1 9.61 -15.01 -1.86
C MET A 1 10.83 -14.53 -2.66
N GLN A 2 11.84 -15.37 -2.91
CA GLN A 2 13.00 -14.94 -3.73
C GLN A 2 12.59 -14.58 -5.16
N GLU A 3 11.75 -15.39 -5.81
CA GLU A 3 11.23 -15.11 -7.16
C GLU A 3 10.50 -13.76 -7.25
N VAL A 4 9.63 -13.47 -6.28
CA VAL A 4 8.92 -12.17 -6.18
C VAL A 4 9.92 -11.02 -6.02
N ALA A 5 10.98 -11.20 -5.23
CA ALA A 5 12.03 -10.20 -5.10
C ALA A 5 12.84 -10.03 -6.40
N ASP A 6 13.10 -11.11 -7.14
CA ASP A 6 13.81 -11.04 -8.42
C ASP A 6 12.96 -10.29 -9.47
N GLU A 7 11.65 -10.51 -9.49
CA GLU A 7 10.71 -9.76 -10.32
C GLU A 7 10.63 -8.28 -9.89
N MET A 8 10.64 -7.99 -8.58
CA MET A 8 10.73 -6.62 -8.07
C MET A 8 11.98 -5.89 -8.61
N LEU A 9 13.13 -6.56 -8.58
CA LEU A 9 14.39 -6.01 -9.07
C LEU A 9 14.40 -5.85 -10.59
N LYS A 10 13.92 -6.86 -11.33
CA LYS A 10 13.84 -6.88 -12.80
C LYS A 10 12.96 -5.75 -13.35
N TYR A 11 11.85 -5.45 -12.69
CA TYR A 11 10.93 -4.39 -13.09
C TYR A 11 11.24 -3.04 -12.44
N ASN A 12 12.34 -2.94 -11.68
CA ASN A 12 12.77 -1.74 -10.96
C ASN A 12 11.66 -1.15 -10.08
N PHE A 13 10.93 -2.00 -9.36
CA PHE A 13 10.02 -1.51 -8.32
C PHE A 13 10.83 -1.06 -7.11
N ASP A 14 10.50 0.14 -6.62
CA ASP A 14 11.09 0.69 -5.41
C ASP A 14 10.63 -0.09 -4.17
N LEU A 15 9.34 -0.40 -4.12
CA LEU A 15 8.68 -1.10 -3.04
C LEU A 15 7.55 -1.94 -3.64
N LEU A 16 7.39 -3.15 -3.10
CA LEU A 16 6.31 -4.04 -3.43
C LEU A 16 5.62 -4.45 -2.12
N ALA A 17 4.32 -4.22 -2.02
CA ALA A 17 3.53 -4.79 -0.95
C ALA A 17 3.16 -6.23 -1.33
N VAL A 18 3.21 -7.13 -0.36
CA VAL A 18 3.00 -8.56 -0.57
C VAL A 18 2.02 -9.10 0.46
N GLN A 19 1.07 -9.89 -0.03
CA GLN A 19 0.06 -10.59 0.76
C GLN A 19 0.31 -12.09 0.67
N GLU A 20 -0.35 -12.84 1.55
CA GLU A 20 -0.20 -14.29 1.66
C GLU A 20 1.26 -14.75 1.77
N ILE A 21 2.04 -14.02 2.57
CA ILE A 21 3.43 -14.42 2.86
C ILE A 21 3.46 -15.82 3.49
N ARG A 22 2.42 -16.20 4.25
CA ARG A 22 2.22 -17.50 4.89
C ARG A 22 3.34 -17.88 5.87
N TRP A 23 4.10 -16.90 6.34
CA TRP A 23 5.15 -17.05 7.35
C TRP A 23 4.61 -16.75 8.73
N GLN A 24 5.21 -17.36 9.75
CA GLN A 24 4.86 -17.12 11.15
C GLN A 24 5.62 -15.92 11.72
N GLY A 25 4.96 -15.20 12.61
CA GLY A 25 5.55 -14.10 13.36
C GLY A 25 5.74 -12.83 12.54
N GLN A 26 6.52 -11.90 13.09
CA GLN A 26 6.72 -10.59 12.49
C GLN A 26 8.19 -10.18 12.57
N GLY A 27 8.64 -9.39 11.61
CA GLY A 27 10.01 -8.90 11.63
C GLY A 27 10.45 -8.23 10.34
N ARG A 28 11.76 -7.97 10.30
CA ARG A 28 12.45 -7.42 9.15
C ARG A 28 13.70 -8.23 8.84
N ILE A 29 13.88 -8.58 7.59
CA ILE A 29 15.06 -9.30 7.08
C ILE A 29 15.72 -8.43 6.02
N ASP A 30 16.96 -8.04 6.25
CA ASP A 30 17.75 -7.29 5.28
C ASP A 30 18.64 -8.25 4.48
N LYS A 31 18.41 -8.32 3.17
CA LYS A 31 19.31 -8.98 2.21
C LYS A 31 20.20 -7.94 1.51
N LYS A 32 21.11 -8.41 0.65
CA LYS A 32 22.00 -7.54 -0.12
C LYS A 32 21.23 -6.52 -0.98
N ASP A 33 20.22 -6.99 -1.72
CA ASP A 33 19.54 -6.18 -2.75
C ASP A 33 18.14 -5.72 -2.37
N PHE A 34 17.54 -6.30 -1.33
CA PHE A 34 16.22 -5.91 -0.85
C PHE A 34 16.07 -6.16 0.66
N SER A 35 15.09 -5.53 1.28
CA SER A 35 14.61 -5.83 2.63
C SER A 35 13.20 -6.39 2.57
N LEU A 36 12.89 -7.34 3.44
CA LEU A 36 11.54 -7.85 3.64
C LEU A 36 11.07 -7.42 5.03
N ILE A 37 9.95 -6.71 5.10
CA ILE A 37 9.15 -6.56 6.31
C ILE A 37 8.00 -7.54 6.18
N TYR A 38 7.72 -8.33 7.21
CA TYR A 38 6.63 -9.29 7.19
C TYR A 38 5.89 -9.29 8.53
N SER A 39 4.59 -9.53 8.44
CA SER A 39 3.69 -9.82 9.55
C SER A 39 2.88 -11.04 9.18
N GLY A 40 2.78 -11.99 10.10
CA GLY A 40 1.94 -13.16 9.95
C GLY A 40 1.51 -13.69 11.32
N PRO A 41 0.68 -14.75 11.35
CA PRO A 41 0.09 -15.24 12.58
C PRO A 41 1.16 -15.74 13.57
N ASN A 42 0.89 -15.60 14.87
CA ASN A 42 1.82 -16.03 15.92
C ASN A 42 1.81 -17.55 16.15
N MET A 43 0.69 -18.23 15.89
CA MET A 43 0.49 -19.64 16.31
C MET A 43 0.37 -20.64 15.15
N LYS A 44 0.21 -20.18 13.91
CA LYS A 44 -0.01 -21.06 12.75
C LYS A 44 0.76 -20.54 11.53
N THR A 45 1.50 -21.42 10.88
CA THR A 45 2.10 -21.18 9.56
C THR A 45 1.08 -21.49 8.46
N GLY A 46 1.30 -20.96 7.24
CA GLY A 46 0.51 -21.37 6.06
C GLY A 46 -0.76 -20.56 5.79
N LEU A 47 -1.12 -19.57 6.62
CA LEU A 47 -2.30 -18.73 6.45
C LEU A 47 -1.92 -17.24 6.51
N PHE A 48 -2.57 -16.44 5.67
CA PHE A 48 -2.46 -14.97 5.63
C PHE A 48 -1.02 -14.44 5.56
N GLY A 49 -0.82 -13.22 6.04
CA GLY A 49 0.45 -12.54 6.16
C GLY A 49 0.57 -11.40 5.17
N THR A 50 1.02 -10.25 5.66
CA THR A 50 1.24 -9.03 4.87
C THR A 50 2.63 -8.47 5.10
N GLY A 51 3.11 -7.67 4.16
CA GLY A 51 4.44 -7.10 4.29
C GLY A 51 4.89 -6.29 3.10
N PHE A 52 6.17 -5.93 3.12
CA PHE A 52 6.80 -5.10 2.11
C PHE A 52 8.15 -5.69 1.71
N LEU A 53 8.33 -5.92 0.42
CA LEU A 53 9.64 -6.02 -0.20
C LEU A 53 10.10 -4.63 -0.62
N ILE A 54 11.33 -4.29 -0.23
CA ILE A 54 11.85 -2.92 -0.32
C ILE A 54 13.20 -2.97 -1.01
N ASN A 55 13.32 -2.28 -2.13
CA ASN A 55 14.58 -2.22 -2.88
C ASN A 55 15.67 -1.55 -2.02
N LYS A 56 16.91 -2.03 -2.13
CA LYS A 56 18.08 -1.42 -1.43
C LYS A 56 18.19 0.09 -1.68
N THR A 57 17.76 0.58 -2.85
CA THR A 57 17.81 2.00 -3.23
C THR A 57 16.93 2.87 -2.34
N VAL A 58 15.80 2.35 -1.88
CA VAL A 58 14.84 3.10 -1.05
C VAL A 58 14.87 2.68 0.41
N ARG A 59 15.53 1.57 0.76
CA ARG A 59 15.70 1.09 2.15
C ARG A 59 16.12 2.18 3.13
N GLY A 60 17.07 3.03 2.73
CA GLY A 60 17.54 4.09 3.62
C GLY A 60 16.56 5.24 3.81
N SER A 61 15.42 5.24 3.11
CA SER A 61 14.32 6.18 3.32
C SER A 61 13.32 5.68 4.37
N ILE A 62 13.41 4.44 4.85
CA ILE A 62 12.48 3.93 5.86
C ILE A 62 12.62 4.73 7.15
N LEU A 63 11.55 5.41 7.57
CA LEU A 63 11.46 6.10 8.86
C LEU A 63 11.02 5.15 9.95
N ASP A 64 9.98 4.37 9.67
CA ASP A 64 9.38 3.43 10.61
C ASP A 64 8.50 2.41 9.85
N TYR A 65 8.16 1.31 10.51
CA TYR A 65 7.16 0.35 10.04
C TYR A 65 6.40 -0.26 11.21
N GLN A 66 5.17 -0.68 10.94
CA GLN A 66 4.28 -1.29 11.93
C GLN A 66 3.64 -2.54 11.33
N THR A 67 3.80 -3.66 12.02
CA THR A 67 3.10 -4.92 11.76
C THR A 67 1.88 -4.96 12.69
N VAL A 68 0.70 -4.64 12.19
CA VAL A 68 -0.50 -4.44 13.02
C VAL A 68 -1.13 -5.80 13.33
N ASN A 69 -1.40 -6.58 12.30
CA ASN A 69 -1.86 -7.95 12.36
C ASN A 69 -1.47 -8.68 11.07
N ASP A 70 -1.94 -9.92 10.89
CA ASP A 70 -1.68 -10.76 9.73
C ASP A 70 -2.29 -10.22 8.41
N ARG A 71 -3.15 -9.20 8.47
CA ARG A 71 -3.85 -8.58 7.34
C ARG A 71 -3.46 -7.12 7.09
N ILE A 72 -2.78 -6.45 8.01
CA ILE A 72 -2.47 -5.01 7.89
C ILE A 72 -1.01 -4.75 8.29
N CYS A 73 -0.26 -4.17 7.36
CA CYS A 73 1.10 -3.68 7.60
C CYS A 73 1.24 -2.25 7.10
N LYS A 74 1.97 -1.41 7.84
CA LYS A 74 2.25 -0.02 7.49
C LYS A 74 3.75 0.22 7.39
N ILE A 75 4.17 0.98 6.39
CA ILE A 75 5.52 1.51 6.28
C ILE A 75 5.48 3.01 6.05
N ARG A 76 6.40 3.73 6.70
CA ARG A 76 6.57 5.16 6.50
C ARG A 76 7.94 5.46 5.92
N LEU A 77 7.95 6.15 4.80
CA LEU A 77 9.12 6.53 4.04
C LEU A 77 9.37 8.04 4.12
N LYS A 78 10.63 8.40 4.27
CA LYS A 78 11.12 9.77 4.19
C LYS A 78 11.10 10.22 2.74
N GLY A 79 10.35 11.27 2.46
CA GLY A 79 10.48 11.99 1.20
C GLY A 79 11.19 13.32 1.37
N LYS A 80 11.68 13.84 0.24
CA LYS A 80 12.41 15.10 0.15
C LYS A 80 11.53 16.30 0.53
N PHE A 81 10.28 16.28 0.08
CA PHE A 81 9.31 17.34 0.34
C PHE A 81 8.22 16.89 1.32
N ARG A 82 7.77 15.64 1.17
CA ARG A 82 6.72 15.05 1.98
C ARG A 82 7.04 13.59 2.24
N ASN A 83 6.80 13.12 3.46
CA ASN A 83 6.89 11.71 3.77
C ASN A 83 5.73 10.93 3.13
N VAL A 84 5.96 9.66 2.85
CA VAL A 84 4.97 8.77 2.25
C VAL A 84 4.66 7.66 3.25
N SER A 85 3.41 7.55 3.67
CA SER A 85 2.92 6.46 4.50
C SER A 85 2.12 5.50 3.60
N ILE A 86 2.48 4.23 3.63
CA ILE A 86 1.87 3.18 2.81
C ILE A 86 1.32 2.12 3.75
N VAL A 87 0.05 1.77 3.57
CA VAL A 87 -0.63 0.69 4.27
C VAL A 87 -0.93 -0.41 3.26
N SER A 88 -0.38 -1.59 3.49
CA SER A 88 -0.71 -2.82 2.77
C SER A 88 -1.77 -3.56 3.55
N ILE A 89 -2.78 -4.03 2.83
CA ILE A 89 -3.93 -4.70 3.43
C ILE A 89 -4.27 -6.01 2.71
N HIS A 90 -4.94 -6.91 3.42
CA HIS A 90 -5.64 -8.04 2.84
C HIS A 90 -7.01 -8.15 3.52
N ALA A 91 -8.03 -7.60 2.88
CA ALA A 91 -9.38 -7.53 3.44
C ALA A 91 -10.05 -8.91 3.51
N PRO A 92 -11.00 -9.13 4.43
CA PRO A 92 -11.82 -10.33 4.44
C PRO A 92 -12.53 -10.56 3.10
N THR A 93 -12.72 -11.83 2.72
CA THR A 93 -13.48 -12.19 1.51
C THR A 93 -14.96 -11.85 1.69
N ASP A 94 -15.69 -11.78 0.58
CA ASP A 94 -17.09 -11.37 0.60
C ASP A 94 -17.98 -12.30 1.46
N GLU A 95 -17.63 -13.59 1.54
CA GLU A 95 -18.32 -14.61 2.34
C GLU A 95 -18.12 -14.49 3.85
N LYS A 96 -17.24 -13.60 4.32
CA LYS A 96 -17.01 -13.40 5.76
C LYS A 96 -18.15 -12.64 6.40
N SER A 97 -18.34 -12.86 7.71
CA SER A 97 -19.40 -12.17 8.46
C SER A 97 -19.17 -10.67 8.50
N GLU A 98 -20.26 -9.92 8.66
CA GLU A 98 -20.22 -8.46 8.84
C GLU A 98 -19.31 -8.08 10.02
N ASP A 99 -19.38 -8.80 11.15
CA ASP A 99 -18.51 -8.59 12.30
C ASP A 99 -17.00 -8.67 11.96
N GLU A 100 -16.60 -9.61 11.09
CA GLU A 100 -15.20 -9.74 10.66
C GLU A 100 -14.78 -8.57 9.75
N LYS A 101 -15.69 -8.12 8.86
CA LYS A 101 -15.47 -6.98 7.98
C LYS A 101 -15.39 -5.68 8.77
N ASP A 102 -16.33 -5.45 9.68
CA ASP A 102 -16.38 -4.27 10.56
C ASP A 102 -15.11 -4.16 11.40
N SER A 103 -14.72 -5.24 12.08
CA SER A 103 -13.49 -5.27 12.91
C SER A 103 -12.23 -4.96 12.09
N PHE A 104 -12.16 -5.44 10.84
CA PHE A 104 -11.06 -5.13 9.94
C PHE A 104 -11.01 -3.64 9.59
N TYR A 105 -12.14 -3.03 9.21
CA TYR A 105 -12.20 -1.61 8.85
C TYR A 105 -12.00 -0.68 10.04
N GLU A 106 -12.49 -1.03 11.23
CA GLU A 106 -12.21 -0.30 12.48
C GLU A 106 -10.71 -0.28 12.80
N THR A 107 -10.04 -1.43 12.69
CA THR A 107 -8.58 -1.51 12.87
C THR A 107 -7.85 -0.65 11.83
N LEU A 108 -8.31 -0.69 10.57
CA LEU A 108 -7.72 0.11 9.50
C LEU A 108 -7.89 1.62 9.73
N ASP A 109 -9.05 2.05 10.23
CA ASP A 109 -9.29 3.44 10.64
C ASP A 109 -8.36 3.89 11.75
N GLU A 110 -8.16 3.04 12.76
CA GLU A 110 -7.22 3.32 13.84
C GLU A 110 -5.81 3.53 13.27
N VAL A 111 -5.35 2.66 12.36
CA VAL A 111 -4.04 2.79 11.71
C VAL A 111 -3.92 4.10 10.93
N LEU A 112 -4.97 4.51 10.20
CA LEU A 112 -4.99 5.76 9.47
C LEU A 112 -4.99 7.00 10.38
N SER A 113 -5.67 6.93 11.53
CA SER A 113 -5.73 8.05 12.49
C SER A 113 -4.36 8.41 13.06
N HIS A 114 -3.45 7.44 13.13
CA HIS A 114 -2.07 7.61 13.60
C HIS A 114 -1.11 8.09 12.50
N ILE A 115 -1.53 8.18 11.23
CA ILE A 115 -0.68 8.69 10.16
C ILE A 115 -0.65 10.22 10.22
N PRO A 116 0.55 10.85 10.21
CA PRO A 116 0.64 12.31 10.23
C PRO A 116 -0.08 12.94 9.04
N ARG A 117 -0.94 13.92 9.30
CA ARG A 117 -1.81 14.59 8.30
C ARG A 117 -1.08 15.21 7.10
N TYR A 118 0.22 15.46 7.21
CA TYR A 118 1.04 16.00 6.13
C TYR A 118 1.67 14.93 5.25
N ASP A 119 1.63 13.66 5.63
CA ASP A 119 2.13 12.56 4.81
C ASP A 119 1.22 12.33 3.59
N LEU A 120 1.82 11.90 2.48
CA LEU A 120 1.07 11.23 1.42
C LEU A 120 0.67 9.85 1.94
N THR A 121 -0.62 9.59 2.05
CA THR A 121 -1.13 8.29 2.48
C THR A 121 -1.56 7.48 1.26
N LEU A 122 -1.06 6.26 1.18
CA LEU A 122 -1.51 5.24 0.24
C LEU A 122 -2.04 4.04 1.04
N VAL A 123 -3.20 3.53 0.66
CA VAL A 123 -3.72 2.25 1.15
C VAL A 123 -3.92 1.38 -0.07
N MET A 124 -3.33 0.19 -0.10
CA MET A 124 -3.31 -0.61 -1.31
C MET A 124 -3.34 -2.11 -1.04
N ASP A 125 -3.48 -2.84 -2.14
CA ASP A 125 -3.55 -4.30 -2.27
C ASP A 125 -4.97 -4.86 -2.28
N ASP A 126 -5.16 -6.06 -1.74
CA ASP A 126 -6.35 -6.88 -1.94
C ASP A 126 -7.48 -6.46 -0.99
N PHE A 127 -8.46 -5.74 -1.53
CA PHE A 127 -9.66 -5.34 -0.81
C PHE A 127 -10.79 -6.37 -0.96
N ASN A 128 -10.63 -7.42 -1.77
CA ASN A 128 -11.71 -8.32 -2.14
C ASN A 128 -12.99 -7.59 -2.60
N ALA A 129 -12.82 -6.39 -3.18
CA ALA A 129 -13.88 -5.44 -3.44
C ALA A 129 -14.03 -5.19 -4.95
N GLN A 130 -15.23 -5.37 -5.48
CA GLN A 130 -15.59 -5.01 -6.83
C GLN A 130 -16.22 -3.62 -6.81
N ILE A 131 -15.65 -2.67 -7.54
CA ILE A 131 -16.21 -1.30 -7.63
C ILE A 131 -16.96 -1.13 -8.95
N GLY A 132 -18.25 -0.83 -8.83
CA GLY A 132 -19.19 -0.66 -9.93
C GLY A 132 -19.10 0.71 -10.60
N ARG A 133 -19.16 0.73 -11.93
CA ARG A 133 -19.24 1.98 -12.71
C ARG A 133 -20.57 2.71 -12.51
N LEU A 134 -21.67 1.99 -12.34
CA LEU A 134 -23.00 2.60 -12.24
C LEU A 134 -23.20 3.31 -10.90
N GLU A 135 -22.46 2.87 -9.88
CA GLU A 135 -22.40 3.44 -8.53
C GLU A 135 -21.18 4.35 -8.32
N SER A 136 -20.26 4.41 -9.30
CA SER A 136 -19.11 5.35 -9.32
C SER A 136 -19.52 6.82 -9.49
N LYS A 137 -20.79 7.16 -9.24
CA LYS A 137 -21.23 8.54 -8.94
C LYS A 137 -20.77 8.98 -7.54
N SER A 138 -20.20 8.08 -6.74
CA SER A 138 -19.51 8.43 -5.51
C SER A 138 -18.30 9.33 -5.81
N SER A 139 -18.05 10.34 -4.97
CA SER A 139 -16.93 11.27 -5.13
C SER A 139 -15.54 10.63 -4.92
N VAL A 140 -15.50 9.32 -4.62
CA VAL A 140 -14.29 8.60 -4.21
C VAL A 140 -13.79 7.61 -5.25
N ALA A 141 -14.61 7.21 -6.22
CA ALA A 141 -14.24 6.27 -7.29
C ALA A 141 -14.32 6.94 -8.67
N GLY A 142 -13.56 6.41 -9.64
CA GLY A 142 -13.64 6.81 -11.03
C GLY A 142 -14.46 5.84 -11.89
N PRO A 143 -14.75 6.21 -13.14
CA PRO A 143 -15.61 5.43 -14.04
C PRO A 143 -14.89 4.25 -14.74
N PHE A 144 -13.57 4.13 -14.59
CA PHE A 144 -12.75 3.16 -15.31
C PHE A 144 -12.54 1.88 -14.50
N THR A 145 -13.65 1.21 -14.20
CA THR A 145 -13.71 -0.09 -13.52
C THR A 145 -14.01 -1.21 -14.51
N LEU A 146 -13.78 -2.47 -14.08
CA LEU A 146 -14.25 -3.66 -14.81
C LEU A 146 -15.71 -4.02 -14.54
N HIS A 147 -16.28 -3.55 -13.43
CA HIS A 147 -17.56 -4.01 -12.92
C HIS A 147 -18.65 -2.96 -13.11
N ASP A 148 -19.88 -3.40 -13.30
CA ASP A 148 -21.03 -2.51 -13.44
C ASP A 148 -21.59 -2.08 -12.07
N PHE A 149 -21.57 -2.98 -11.08
CA PHE A 149 -22.08 -2.80 -9.71
C PHE A 149 -21.01 -3.09 -8.65
N ASN A 150 -21.18 -2.55 -7.46
CA ASN A 150 -20.43 -3.00 -6.31
C ASN A 150 -20.84 -4.43 -5.89
N ASN A 151 -19.92 -5.16 -5.29
CA ASN A 151 -20.29 -6.24 -4.35
C ASN A 151 -20.31 -5.68 -2.92
N ASP A 152 -20.65 -6.50 -1.92
CA ASP A 152 -20.76 -6.05 -0.53
C ASP A 152 -19.45 -5.40 -0.04
N ASN A 153 -18.30 -6.03 -0.31
CA ASN A 153 -17.00 -5.43 -0.02
C ASN A 153 -16.72 -4.12 -0.78
N GLY A 154 -17.30 -3.93 -1.97
CA GLY A 154 -17.27 -2.69 -2.74
C GLY A 154 -17.97 -1.54 -2.03
N ASP A 155 -19.09 -1.81 -1.37
CA ASP A 155 -19.82 -0.83 -0.56
C ASP A 155 -19.01 -0.44 0.68
N TYR A 156 -18.49 -1.43 1.42
CA TYR A 156 -17.57 -1.22 2.55
C TYR A 156 -16.37 -0.34 2.16
N LEU A 157 -15.71 -0.64 1.04
CA LEU A 157 -14.58 0.14 0.55
C LEU A 157 -14.97 1.57 0.18
N THR A 158 -16.13 1.76 -0.45
CA THR A 158 -16.61 3.09 -0.85
C THR A 158 -16.94 3.95 0.36
N GLU A 159 -17.63 3.38 1.36
CA GLU A 159 -17.93 4.07 2.61
C GLU A 159 -16.65 4.43 3.38
N PHE A 160 -15.75 3.45 3.56
CA PHE A 160 -14.46 3.66 4.20
C PHE A 160 -13.65 4.78 3.52
N ALA A 161 -13.59 4.77 2.18
CA ALA A 161 -12.86 5.77 1.42
C ALA A 161 -13.47 7.17 1.61
N SER A 162 -14.81 7.27 1.59
CA SER A 162 -15.53 8.53 1.81
C SER A 162 -15.24 9.10 3.19
N ARG A 163 -15.37 8.26 4.23
CA ARG A 163 -15.16 8.64 5.63
C ARG A 163 -13.72 9.10 5.91
N ASN A 164 -12.74 8.43 5.31
CA ASN A 164 -11.32 8.73 5.49
C ASN A 164 -10.74 9.73 4.48
N LYS A 165 -11.57 10.32 3.61
CA LYS A 165 -11.14 11.26 2.55
C LYS A 165 -10.04 10.64 1.67
N LEU A 166 -10.28 9.42 1.24
CA LEU A 166 -9.45 8.68 0.29
C LEU A 166 -10.14 8.63 -1.07
N ILE A 167 -9.34 8.55 -2.13
CA ILE A 167 -9.80 8.36 -3.50
C ILE A 167 -9.27 7.03 -4.01
N ILE A 168 -10.14 6.16 -4.52
CA ILE A 168 -9.82 4.87 -5.13
C ILE A 168 -9.25 5.14 -6.52
N ARG A 169 -7.95 5.38 -6.60
CA ARG A 169 -7.31 5.85 -7.84
C ARG A 169 -7.21 4.76 -8.91
N SER A 170 -7.21 3.48 -8.53
CA SER A 170 -7.21 2.36 -9.48
C SER A 170 -8.41 2.35 -10.43
N THR A 171 -9.48 3.09 -10.14
CA THR A 171 -10.67 3.20 -10.99
C THR A 171 -10.74 4.53 -11.76
N THR A 172 -9.75 5.40 -11.60
CA THR A 172 -9.75 6.76 -12.17
C THR A 172 -8.93 6.93 -13.44
N PHE A 173 -8.12 5.93 -13.80
CA PHE A 173 -7.26 5.98 -14.99
C PHE A 173 -7.84 5.13 -16.11
N GLN A 174 -7.95 5.72 -17.30
CA GLN A 174 -8.40 5.01 -18.47
C GLN A 174 -7.31 4.07 -19.00
N HIS A 175 -7.56 2.77 -18.92
CA HIS A 175 -6.69 1.75 -19.49
C HIS A 175 -7.49 0.73 -20.30
N ARG A 176 -6.77 -0.13 -21.05
CA ARG A 176 -7.38 -1.31 -21.67
C ARG A 176 -7.87 -2.25 -20.57
N LYS A 177 -8.98 -2.98 -20.77
CA LYS A 177 -9.55 -3.92 -19.79
C LYS A 177 -8.52 -4.91 -19.22
N ILE A 178 -7.61 -5.40 -20.07
CA ILE A 178 -6.52 -6.29 -19.65
C ILE A 178 -5.60 -5.69 -18.57
N ASN A 179 -5.50 -4.36 -18.50
CA ASN A 179 -4.68 -3.62 -17.54
C ASN A 179 -5.46 -3.19 -16.29
N LEU A 180 -6.73 -3.57 -16.16
CA LEU A 180 -7.58 -3.28 -14.99
C LEU A 180 -7.78 -4.52 -14.12
N GLY A 181 -7.85 -5.71 -14.73
CA GLY A 181 -8.14 -6.95 -14.02
C GLY A 181 -6.95 -7.51 -13.25
N THR A 182 -7.12 -7.65 -11.94
CA THR A 182 -6.05 -7.92 -10.96
C THR A 182 -6.03 -9.37 -10.52
N TRP A 183 -7.16 -10.07 -10.53
CA TRP A 183 -7.25 -11.47 -10.12
C TRP A 183 -7.92 -12.31 -11.21
N LYS A 184 -7.34 -13.47 -11.52
CA LYS A 184 -7.93 -14.46 -12.43
C LYS A 184 -8.54 -15.59 -11.61
N MET A 185 -9.85 -15.76 -11.70
CA MET A 185 -10.54 -16.82 -10.96
C MET A 185 -10.02 -18.21 -11.39
N PRO A 186 -9.55 -19.05 -10.44
CA PRO A 186 -9.00 -20.37 -10.73
C PRO A 186 -9.93 -21.23 -11.60
N GLY A 187 -9.35 -21.93 -12.58
CA GLY A 187 -10.11 -22.80 -13.48
C GLY A 187 -11.03 -22.08 -14.47
N SER A 188 -11.02 -20.75 -14.52
CA SER A 188 -11.87 -19.96 -15.42
C SER A 188 -11.08 -18.95 -16.26
N GLN A 189 -11.77 -18.27 -17.17
CA GLN A 189 -11.25 -17.09 -17.89
C GLN A 189 -11.76 -15.77 -17.31
N ILE A 190 -12.49 -15.80 -16.20
CA ILE A 190 -13.04 -14.62 -15.55
C ILE A 190 -11.89 -13.90 -14.84
N VAL A 191 -11.81 -12.59 -15.05
CA VAL A 191 -10.82 -11.72 -14.42
C VAL A 191 -11.56 -10.59 -13.74
N ASN A 192 -11.32 -10.44 -12.44
CA ASN A 192 -11.91 -9.41 -11.62
C ASN A 192 -10.87 -8.34 -11.24
N GLN A 193 -11.36 -7.15 -10.96
CA GLN A 193 -10.59 -6.09 -10.30
C GLN A 193 -10.99 -6.09 -8.83
N ILE A 194 -10.09 -6.56 -7.96
CA ILE A 194 -10.29 -6.63 -6.50
C ILE A 194 -9.13 -6.05 -5.69
N ASP A 195 -8.00 -5.81 -6.36
CA ASP A 195 -6.86 -5.11 -5.80
C ASP A 195 -6.97 -3.61 -6.15
N HIS A 196 -6.92 -2.76 -5.13
CA HIS A 196 -7.10 -1.33 -5.29
C HIS A 196 -5.95 -0.52 -4.71
N VAL A 197 -5.81 0.72 -5.19
CA VAL A 197 -4.85 1.69 -4.66
C VAL A 197 -5.63 2.96 -4.34
N LEU A 198 -5.72 3.27 -3.06
CA LEU A 198 -6.34 4.46 -2.52
C LEU A 198 -5.26 5.48 -2.16
N VAL A 199 -5.59 6.77 -2.29
CA VAL A 199 -4.70 7.87 -1.94
C VAL A 199 -5.46 8.92 -1.13
N SER A 200 -4.78 9.60 -0.20
CA SER A 200 -5.37 10.75 0.48
C SER A 200 -5.83 11.81 -0.52
N GLN A 201 -7.09 12.25 -0.39
CA GLN A 201 -7.74 13.20 -1.31
C GLN A 201 -6.94 14.50 -1.44
N ARG A 202 -6.30 14.96 -0.36
CA ARG A 202 -5.43 16.15 -0.38
C ARG A 202 -4.24 16.01 -1.34
N HIS A 203 -3.79 14.79 -1.59
CA HIS A 203 -2.56 14.48 -2.32
C HIS A 203 -2.81 13.55 -3.51
N TYR A 204 -4.06 13.51 -4.00
CA TYR A 204 -4.47 12.56 -5.03
C TYR A 204 -3.69 12.69 -6.34
N SER A 205 -3.22 13.91 -6.66
CA SER A 205 -2.42 14.21 -7.85
C SER A 205 -0.98 13.67 -7.78
N SER A 206 -0.49 13.30 -6.59
CA SER A 206 0.80 12.62 -6.44
C SER A 206 0.75 11.19 -6.99
N LEU A 207 -0.41 10.52 -7.00
CA LEU A 207 -0.59 9.24 -7.65
C LEU A 207 -1.00 9.46 -9.12
N THR A 208 -0.12 9.11 -10.05
CA THR A 208 -0.20 9.52 -11.47
C THR A 208 -0.61 8.42 -12.43
N ASP A 209 -0.48 7.16 -12.02
CA ASP A 209 -0.91 6.00 -12.80
C ASP A 209 -1.16 4.83 -11.84
N VAL A 210 -2.17 4.01 -12.11
CA VAL A 210 -2.40 2.74 -11.42
C VAL A 210 -2.88 1.73 -12.46
N ARG A 211 -2.09 0.68 -12.70
CA ARG A 211 -2.41 -0.32 -13.72
C ARG A 211 -1.82 -1.68 -13.41
N VAL A 212 -2.45 -2.71 -13.97
CA VAL A 212 -1.94 -4.08 -13.90
C VAL A 212 -0.73 -4.25 -14.82
N CYS A 213 0.32 -4.86 -14.27
CA CYS A 213 1.52 -5.32 -14.94
C CYS A 213 1.41 -6.83 -15.18
N ARG A 214 1.15 -7.23 -16.43
CA ARG A 214 1.04 -8.65 -16.82
C ARG A 214 2.35 -9.34 -17.18
N GLY A 215 3.45 -8.61 -17.20
CA GLY A 215 4.77 -9.16 -17.53
C GLY A 215 5.41 -9.99 -16.41
N PRO A 216 5.35 -9.54 -15.14
CA PRO A 216 5.89 -10.30 -14.02
C PRO A 216 5.17 -11.64 -13.85
N ASN A 217 5.93 -12.69 -13.57
CA ASN A 217 5.39 -14.00 -13.22
C ASN A 217 5.81 -14.36 -11.79
N CYS A 218 4.84 -14.35 -10.88
CA CYS A 218 5.04 -14.65 -9.46
C CYS A 218 4.37 -15.96 -9.03
N ASP A 219 3.96 -16.82 -9.98
CA ASP A 219 3.20 -18.05 -9.72
C ASP A 219 1.97 -17.82 -8.82
N SER A 220 1.23 -16.75 -9.13
CA SER A 220 0.03 -16.32 -8.41
C SER A 220 -1.13 -16.17 -9.39
N ASP A 221 -2.34 -16.39 -8.89
CA ASP A 221 -3.60 -16.06 -9.56
C ASP A 221 -3.90 -14.55 -9.58
N HIS A 222 -3.15 -13.76 -8.80
CA HIS A 222 -3.13 -12.30 -8.89
C HIS A 222 -2.02 -11.78 -9.81
N TYR A 223 -2.33 -10.72 -10.55
CA TYR A 223 -1.37 -9.93 -11.31
C TYR A 223 -0.88 -8.75 -10.48
N LEU A 224 0.39 -8.39 -10.63
CA LEU A 224 0.96 -7.23 -9.95
C LEU A 224 0.27 -5.93 -10.39
N VAL A 225 -0.16 -5.12 -9.43
CA VAL A 225 -0.68 -3.76 -9.67
C VAL A 225 0.44 -2.74 -9.44
N LYS A 226 0.77 -1.97 -10.47
CA LYS A 226 1.77 -0.91 -10.42
C LYS A 226 1.10 0.43 -10.15
N ALA A 227 1.51 1.10 -9.08
CA ALA A 227 1.22 2.49 -8.79
C ALA A 227 2.43 3.38 -9.11
N VAL A 228 2.24 4.50 -9.80
CA VAL A 228 3.30 5.49 -10.09
C VAL A 228 3.08 6.74 -9.27
N VAL A 229 3.97 6.95 -8.30
CA VAL A 229 3.89 8.05 -7.33
C VAL A 229 4.92 9.13 -7.67
N ARG A 230 4.48 10.37 -7.83
CA ARG A 230 5.31 11.55 -8.11
C ARG A 230 5.84 12.17 -6.82
N GLU A 231 6.53 11.37 -6.01
CA GLU A 231 7.24 11.83 -4.82
C GLU A 231 8.70 11.42 -4.91
N LYS A 232 9.60 12.29 -4.44
CA LYS A 232 11.03 11.97 -4.37
C LYS A 232 11.36 11.52 -2.97
N LEU A 233 11.85 10.28 -2.84
CA LEU A 233 12.34 9.76 -1.57
C LEU A 233 13.70 10.37 -1.22
N SER A 234 14.01 10.40 0.08
CA SER A 234 15.31 10.85 0.57
C SER A 234 15.77 9.97 1.71
N MET A 235 17.08 9.73 1.76
CA MET A 235 17.70 8.97 2.83
C MET A 235 17.47 9.65 4.18
N VAL A 236 17.15 8.84 5.19
CA VAL A 236 17.17 9.26 6.58
C VAL A 236 18.62 9.57 6.92
N GLN A 237 18.96 10.85 7.03
CA GLN A 237 20.26 11.24 7.54
C GLN A 237 20.30 10.85 9.01
N THR A 238 21.01 9.77 9.35
CA THR A 238 21.47 9.59 10.72
C THR A 238 22.38 10.79 10.98
N LEU A 239 21.95 11.75 11.79
CA LEU A 239 22.87 12.70 12.36
C LEU A 239 23.92 11.86 13.08
N LYS A 240 25.08 11.63 12.45
CA LYS A 240 26.31 11.52 13.24
C LYS A 240 26.25 12.75 14.11
N LYS A 241 26.28 12.60 15.43
CA LYS A 241 26.48 13.70 16.36
C LYS A 241 27.81 14.36 16.00
N THR A 242 27.85 15.19 14.95
CA THR A 242 28.79 16.28 14.89
C THR A 242 28.42 17.10 16.10
N LYS A 243 29.28 17.04 17.13
CA LYS A 243 29.27 18.02 18.21
C LYS A 243 29.19 19.38 17.52
N HIS A 244 28.01 19.98 17.49
CA HIS A 244 27.93 21.40 17.21
C HIS A 244 28.68 22.03 18.37
N THR A 245 29.90 22.48 18.12
CA THR A 245 30.60 23.36 19.04
C THR A 245 29.69 24.57 19.19
N LYS A 246 29.05 24.69 20.37
CA LYS A 246 28.28 25.89 20.72
C LYS A 246 29.25 27.06 20.66
N TYR A 247 29.16 27.89 19.63
CA TYR A 247 29.74 29.23 19.69
C TYR A 247 28.86 30.05 20.63
N TYR A 248 29.35 30.32 21.84
CA TYR A 248 28.74 31.32 22.70
C TYR A 248 29.06 32.70 22.11
N ILE A 249 28.09 33.34 21.45
CA ILE A 249 28.18 34.76 21.16
C ILE A 249 28.01 35.48 22.51
N LYS A 250 29.13 35.87 23.13
CA LYS A 250 29.12 36.49 24.47
C LYS A 250 28.87 37.99 24.47
N GLN A 251 28.87 38.68 23.34
CA GLN A 251 28.59 40.13 23.27
C GLN A 251 28.08 40.49 21.88
N ILE A 252 26.88 41.05 21.80
CA ILE A 252 26.43 41.85 20.65
C ILE A 252 26.40 43.29 21.15
N LEU A 253 27.40 44.09 20.77
CA LEU A 253 27.35 45.53 20.93
C LEU A 253 26.44 46.09 19.84
N LYS A 254 25.38 46.77 20.26
CA LYS A 254 24.57 47.63 19.41
C LYS A 254 25.18 49.02 19.52
N VAL A 255 25.70 49.55 18.42
CA VAL A 255 26.02 50.99 18.32
C VAL A 255 24.71 51.75 18.15
#